data_AF-A0ABD1RQ69-F1
#
_entry.id   AF-A0ABD1RQ69-F1
#
_cell.length_a   1.000
_cell.length_b   1.000
_cell.length_c   1.000
_cell.angle_alpha   90.00
_cell.angle_beta   90.00
_cell.angle_gamma   90.00
#
_symmetry.space_group_name_H-M   'P 1'
#
loop_
_entity.id
_entity.type
_entity.pdbx_description
1 polymer ?
#
loop_
_entity_poly.entity_id
_entity_poly.type
_entity_poly.pdbx_seq_one_letter_code
_entity_poly.pdbx_strand_id
1 'polypeptide(L)'
;MVARKFQVQHNGSTFDLDYDTDDGFEVLKFQLFSLTSIPPDEQKILGGDDGRTVSDESDLELISQKLRLLSIDEVEKEKTEADFAKSDEELARLLQAEEEALMMQQFVASENKEQFEQRILPYVDQVLMYEDPHRQEAARKTVPVDKLEEKALIALAREGNFKPTKNEQDHAFLLQLLFWFKQSFRWVNAPPCDSCNNETINQGMGVANPSESLYRASRVELYRYH
;
A
#
# COMPACT_ATOMS: atom_id res chain seq x y z
N MET A 1 63.83 20.46 19.25
CA MET A 1 64.34 19.24 18.60
C MET A 1 64.14 18.09 19.56
N VAL A 2 62.94 17.52 19.52
CA VAL A 2 62.59 16.31 20.26
C VAL A 2 62.54 15.19 19.22
N ALA A 3 63.69 14.59 18.96
CA ALA A 3 63.76 13.43 18.09
C ALA A 3 63.12 12.22 18.78
N ARG A 4 62.02 11.71 18.21
CA ARG A 4 61.32 10.50 18.66
C ARG A 4 61.54 9.37 17.66
N LYS A 5 61.56 8.14 18.17
CA LYS A 5 61.60 6.93 17.36
C LYS A 5 60.20 6.34 17.30
N PHE A 6 59.63 6.22 16.09
CA PHE A 6 58.36 5.57 15.84
C PHE A 6 58.59 4.20 15.21
N GLN A 7 57.78 3.24 15.61
CA GLN A 7 57.74 1.91 15.02
C GLN A 7 56.44 1.76 14.24
N VAL A 8 56.54 1.78 12.91
CA VAL A 8 55.41 1.79 11.99
C VAL A 8 55.17 0.38 11.47
N GLN A 9 53.98 -0.16 11.73
CA GLN A 9 53.54 -1.45 11.23
C GLN A 9 52.66 -1.27 9.99
N HIS A 10 53.04 -1.94 8.90
CA HIS A 10 52.29 -1.96 7.65
C HIS A 10 52.45 -3.32 6.96
N ASN A 11 51.35 -3.95 6.54
CA ASN A 11 51.32 -5.26 5.83
C ASN A 11 52.18 -6.36 6.48
N GLY A 12 52.17 -6.44 7.81
CA GLY A 12 52.94 -7.42 8.59
C GLY A 12 54.43 -7.12 8.73
N SER A 13 54.94 -6.06 8.09
CA SER A 13 56.30 -5.55 8.25
C SER A 13 56.34 -4.42 9.28
N THR A 14 57.48 -4.27 9.96
CA THR A 14 57.70 -3.25 10.99
C THR A 14 58.89 -2.39 10.60
N PHE A 15 58.70 -1.08 10.56
CA PHE A 15 59.69 -0.09 10.13
C PHE A 15 60.02 0.86 11.28
N ASP A 16 61.29 1.12 11.54
CA ASP A 16 61.71 2.09 12.54
C ASP A 16 61.98 3.45 11.87
N LEU A 17 61.37 4.50 12.40
CA LEU A 17 61.42 5.87 11.88
C LEU A 17 61.91 6.84 12.96
N ASP A 18 63.06 7.45 12.74
CA ASP A 18 63.56 8.55 13.58
C ASP A 18 62.99 9.88 13.05
N TYR A 19 62.14 10.54 13.83
CA TYR A 19 61.38 11.73 13.44
C TYR A 19 61.55 12.87 14.45
N ASP A 20 61.80 14.10 13.99
CA ASP A 20 61.79 15.28 14.86
C ASP A 20 60.37 15.86 14.92
N THR A 21 59.79 15.94 16.12
CA THR A 21 58.41 16.42 16.29
C THR A 21 58.22 17.88 15.89
N ASP A 22 59.30 18.66 15.78
CA ASP A 22 59.28 20.04 15.30
C ASP A 22 59.02 20.16 13.77
N ASP A 23 59.21 19.08 13.00
CA ASP A 23 59.09 19.09 11.53
C ASP A 23 57.62 19.12 11.03
N GLY A 24 56.65 18.85 11.91
CA GLY A 24 55.21 18.94 11.62
C GLY A 24 54.62 17.75 10.81
N PHE A 25 53.35 17.42 11.04
CA PHE A 25 52.73 16.16 10.60
C PHE A 25 52.83 15.82 9.09
N GLU A 26 52.89 16.82 8.22
CA GLU A 26 53.07 16.62 6.78
C GLU A 26 54.40 15.94 6.45
N VAL A 27 55.50 16.31 7.12
CA VAL A 27 56.81 15.68 6.90
C VAL A 27 56.80 14.21 7.31
N LEU A 28 56.06 13.88 8.38
CA LEU A 28 55.83 12.49 8.80
C LEU A 28 55.15 11.67 7.70
N LYS A 29 54.10 12.20 7.04
CA LYS A 29 53.42 11.51 5.92
C LYS A 29 54.36 11.24 4.74
N PHE A 30 55.21 12.20 4.37
CA PHE A 30 56.17 11.99 3.28
C PHE A 30 57.27 10.97 3.61
N GLN A 31 57.72 10.94 4.87
CA GLN A 31 58.67 9.91 5.31
C GLN A 31 58.02 8.52 5.35
N LEU A 32 56.77 8.43 5.79
CA LEU A 32 55.98 7.20 5.73
C LEU A 32 55.77 6.72 4.29
N PHE A 33 55.53 7.62 3.33
CA PHE A 33 55.47 7.29 1.91
C PHE A 33 56.79 6.69 1.42
N SER A 34 57.92 7.27 1.82
CA SER A 34 59.24 6.75 1.45
C SER A 34 59.49 5.32 1.96
N LEU A 35 58.87 4.93 3.09
CA LEU A 35 59.03 3.60 3.69
C LEU A 35 57.98 2.59 3.22
N THR A 36 56.75 3.02 2.99
CA THR A 36 55.59 2.14 2.76
C THR A 36 55.02 2.23 1.36
N SER A 37 55.46 3.22 0.57
CA SER A 37 54.96 3.54 -0.78
C SER A 37 53.47 3.92 -0.85
N ILE A 38 52.82 4.24 0.28
CA ILE A 38 51.44 4.77 0.31
C ILE A 38 51.48 6.30 0.18
N PRO A 39 50.83 6.92 -0.82
CA PRO A 39 50.80 8.38 -0.98
C PRO A 39 50.24 9.08 0.28
N PRO A 40 50.76 10.27 0.66
CA PRO A 40 50.29 11.01 1.84
C PRO A 40 48.77 11.18 1.95
N ASP A 41 48.08 11.35 0.81
CA ASP A 41 46.63 11.56 0.75
C ASP A 41 45.83 10.27 1.04
N GLU A 42 46.46 9.10 0.91
CA GLU A 42 45.86 7.78 1.08
C GLU A 42 46.31 7.11 2.41
N GLN A 43 47.08 7.83 3.23
CA GLN A 43 47.60 7.32 4.49
C GLN A 43 46.61 7.53 5.65
N LYS A 44 46.23 6.44 6.31
CA LYS A 44 45.53 6.48 7.60
C LYS A 44 46.44 5.97 8.71
N ILE A 45 46.89 6.87 9.57
CA ILE A 45 47.80 6.58 10.68
C ILE A 45 46.99 6.35 11.96
N LEU A 46 47.21 5.20 12.60
CA LEU A 46 46.59 4.84 13.88
C LEU A 46 47.66 4.67 14.96
N GLY A 47 47.38 5.12 16.19
CA GLY A 47 48.20 4.80 17.36
C GLY A 47 48.07 3.32 17.72
N GLY A 48 49.20 2.61 17.85
CA GLY A 48 49.23 1.16 18.02
C GLY A 48 48.66 0.64 19.34
N ASP A 49 48.65 1.47 20.39
CA ASP A 49 48.12 1.07 21.70
C ASP A 49 46.63 1.43 21.89
N ASP A 50 46.18 2.54 21.29
CA ASP A 50 44.85 3.11 21.54
C ASP A 50 43.91 3.04 20.31
N GLY A 51 44.41 2.66 19.13
CA GLY A 51 43.64 2.59 17.88
C GLY A 51 43.10 3.94 17.37
N ARG A 52 43.47 5.06 18.02
CA ARG A 52 43.03 6.41 17.64
C ARG A 52 43.74 6.88 16.38
N THR A 53 42.99 7.53 15.49
CA THR A 53 43.54 8.17 14.30
C THR A 53 44.42 9.35 14.68
N VAL A 54 45.67 9.32 14.24
CA VAL A 54 46.59 10.45 14.37
C VAL A 54 46.35 11.36 13.17
N SER A 55 46.05 12.62 13.45
CA SER A 55 45.83 13.68 12.45
C SER A 55 46.75 14.87 12.73
N ASP A 56 46.72 15.86 11.84
CA ASP A 56 47.46 17.13 11.97
C ASP A 56 47.23 17.87 13.30
N GLU A 57 46.07 17.64 13.95
CA GLU A 57 45.70 18.24 15.24
C GLU A 57 46.20 17.45 16.46
N SER A 58 46.82 16.29 16.24
CA SER A 58 47.32 15.42 17.31
C SER A 58 48.72 15.83 17.74
N ASP A 59 48.95 15.96 19.05
CA ASP A 59 50.27 16.28 19.59
C ASP A 59 51.26 15.13 19.34
N LEU A 60 52.16 15.30 18.37
CA LEU A 60 53.17 14.32 17.98
C LEU A 60 54.15 13.95 19.11
N GLU A 61 54.22 14.76 20.15
CA GLU A 61 54.99 14.47 21.37
C GLU A 61 54.29 13.44 22.28
N LEU A 62 52.96 13.33 22.20
CA LEU A 62 52.13 12.51 23.10
C LEU A 62 51.59 11.24 22.42
N ILE A 63 51.68 11.12 21.10
CA ILE A 63 51.27 9.89 20.40
C ILE A 63 52.13 8.68 20.81
N SER A 64 51.53 7.49 20.72
CA SER A 64 52.23 6.22 20.98
C SER A 64 53.41 6.05 20.02
N GLN A 65 54.48 5.43 20.52
CA GLN A 65 55.67 5.10 19.74
C GLN A 65 55.38 4.04 18.67
N LYS A 66 54.31 3.24 18.84
CA LYS A 66 53.88 2.27 17.83
C LYS A 66 52.79 2.90 16.98
N LEU A 67 52.98 2.90 15.67
CA LEU A 67 52.01 3.40 14.71
C LEU A 67 51.60 2.27 13.77
N ARG A 68 50.34 2.24 13.37
CA ARG A 68 49.84 1.33 12.33
C ARG A 68 49.39 2.17 11.16
N LEU A 69 49.96 1.91 9.99
CA LEU A 69 49.58 2.58 8.76
C LEU A 69 48.62 1.69 7.97
N LEU A 70 47.51 2.26 7.51
CA LEU A 70 46.55 1.62 6.62
C LEU A 70 46.35 2.49 5.37
N SER A 71 46.07 1.86 4.23
CA SER A 71 45.61 2.57 3.03
C SER A 71 44.10 2.84 3.11
N ILE A 72 43.66 4.03 2.71
CA ILE A 72 42.24 4.44 2.73
C ILE A 72 41.37 3.50 1.86
N ASP A 73 41.89 2.99 0.74
CA ASP A 73 41.21 2.04 -0.14
C ASP A 73 40.83 0.72 0.56
N GLU A 74 41.60 0.29 1.57
CA GLU A 74 41.29 -0.93 2.34
C GLU A 74 40.16 -0.68 3.35
N VAL A 75 40.01 0.55 3.85
CA VAL A 75 38.97 0.94 4.81
C VAL A 75 37.62 1.12 4.12
N GLU A 76 37.60 1.56 2.87
CA GLU A 76 36.36 1.67 2.08
C GLU A 76 35.78 0.31 1.71
N LYS A 77 36.63 -0.72 1.52
CA LYS A 77 36.19 -2.11 1.35
C LYS A 77 35.52 -2.69 2.59
N GLU A 78 36.03 -2.41 3.80
CA GLU A 78 35.40 -2.89 5.04
C GLU A 78 34.06 -2.18 5.33
N LYS A 79 33.91 -0.90 4.98
CA LYS A 79 32.65 -0.17 5.15
C LYS A 79 31.56 -0.60 4.18
N THR A 80 31.92 -1.00 2.96
CA THR A 80 30.94 -1.44 1.95
C THR A 80 30.34 -2.81 2.27
N GLU A 81 31.08 -3.73 2.90
CA GLU A 81 30.54 -5.05 3.28
C GLU A 81 29.54 -4.98 4.46
N ALA A 82 29.71 -4.05 5.40
CA ALA A 82 28.83 -3.94 6.56
C ALA A 82 27.46 -3.31 6.26
N ASP A 83 27.38 -2.39 5.29
CA ASP A 83 26.11 -1.74 4.91
C ASP A 83 25.27 -2.55 3.91
N PHE A 84 25.85 -3.54 3.22
CA PHE A 84 25.12 -4.49 2.37
C PHE A 84 24.51 -5.69 3.14
N ALA A 85 24.53 -5.66 4.48
CA ALA A 85 24.05 -6.76 5.32
C ALA A 85 22.52 -6.83 5.53
N LYS A 86 21.72 -6.06 4.78
CA LYS A 86 20.32 -6.42 4.55
C LYS A 86 20.31 -7.38 3.38
N SER A 87 19.80 -8.59 3.56
CA SER A 87 19.61 -9.51 2.44
C SER A 87 18.87 -8.77 1.31
N ASP A 88 19.26 -8.96 0.05
CA ASP A 88 18.59 -8.33 -1.12
C ASP A 88 17.05 -8.48 -1.06
N GLU A 89 16.58 -9.56 -0.44
CA GLU A 89 15.16 -9.82 -0.18
C GLU A 89 14.53 -8.87 0.86
N GLU A 90 15.25 -8.53 1.93
CA GLU A 90 14.78 -7.56 2.94
C GLU A 90 14.76 -6.14 2.37
N LEU A 91 15.74 -5.78 1.54
CA LEU A 91 15.76 -4.49 0.86
C LEU A 91 14.61 -4.37 -0.14
N ALA A 92 14.36 -5.42 -0.93
CA ALA A 92 13.23 -5.47 -1.85
C ALA A 92 11.88 -5.33 -1.12
N ARG A 93 11.71 -6.00 0.03
CA ARG A 93 10.50 -5.87 0.85
C ARG A 93 10.32 -4.46 1.43
N LEU A 94 11.41 -3.81 1.85
CA LEU A 94 11.35 -2.43 2.36
C LEU A 94 10.96 -1.45 1.26
N LEU A 95 11.55 -1.56 0.07
CA LEU A 95 11.21 -0.73 -1.09
C LEU A 95 9.76 -0.94 -1.52
N GLN A 96 9.31 -2.20 -1.58
CA GLN A 96 7.92 -2.50 -1.92
C GLN A 96 6.94 -1.94 -0.87
N ALA A 97 7.25 -2.07 0.42
CA ALA A 97 6.42 -1.49 1.48
C ALA A 97 6.38 0.04 1.44
N GLU A 98 7.48 0.69 1.07
CA GLU A 98 7.57 2.15 0.89
C GLU A 98 6.74 2.60 -0.33
N GLU A 99 6.86 1.91 -1.47
CA GLU A 99 6.06 2.18 -2.67
C GLU A 99 4.57 1.97 -2.41
N GLU A 100 4.17 0.89 -1.73
CA GLU A 100 2.78 0.63 -1.34
C GLU A 100 2.25 1.68 -0.37
N ALA A 101 3.07 2.14 0.59
CA ALA A 101 2.70 3.20 1.53
C ALA A 101 2.54 4.56 0.83
N LEU A 102 3.41 4.89 -0.13
CA LEU A 102 3.32 6.10 -0.94
C LEU A 102 2.09 6.07 -1.86
N MET A 103 1.81 4.93 -2.51
CA MET A 103 0.60 4.70 -3.29
C MET A 103 -0.66 4.86 -2.43
N MET A 104 -0.67 4.30 -1.22
CA MET A 104 -1.77 4.45 -0.27
C MET A 104 -1.93 5.90 0.20
N GLN A 105 -0.83 6.62 0.49
CA GLN A 105 -0.90 8.04 0.82
C GLN A 105 -1.46 8.87 -0.33
N GLN A 106 -1.04 8.60 -1.56
CA GLN A 106 -1.54 9.30 -2.75
C GLN A 106 -3.02 9.00 -3.03
N PHE A 107 -3.47 7.77 -2.77
CA PHE A 107 -4.88 7.38 -2.85
C PHE A 107 -5.74 8.06 -1.77
N VAL A 108 -5.24 8.11 -0.53
CA VAL A 108 -5.95 8.72 0.62
C VAL A 108 -5.94 10.25 0.56
N ALA A 109 -4.86 10.86 0.05
CA ALA A 109 -4.75 12.31 -0.15
C ALA A 109 -5.51 12.81 -1.39
N SER A 110 -6.12 11.93 -2.18
CA SER A 110 -7.02 12.37 -3.24
C SER A 110 -8.28 12.98 -2.62
N GLU A 111 -8.56 14.26 -2.89
CA GLU A 111 -9.80 14.97 -2.50
C GLU A 111 -11.09 14.25 -2.98
N ASN A 112 -10.94 13.24 -3.83
CA ASN A 112 -12.00 12.38 -4.33
C ASN A 112 -12.41 11.25 -3.38
N LYS A 113 -11.58 10.88 -2.38
CA LYS A 113 -11.90 9.80 -1.45
C LYS A 113 -13.13 10.14 -0.60
N GLU A 114 -13.17 11.33 -0.01
CA GLU A 114 -14.30 11.76 0.82
C GLU A 114 -15.59 11.87 -0.01
N GLN A 115 -15.51 12.42 -1.24
CA GLN A 115 -16.67 12.51 -2.13
C GLN A 115 -17.16 11.13 -2.59
N PHE A 116 -16.24 10.19 -2.81
CA PHE A 116 -16.56 8.82 -3.14
C PHE A 116 -17.20 8.09 -1.96
N GLU A 117 -16.63 8.21 -0.77
CA GLU A 117 -17.19 7.64 0.47
C GLU A 117 -18.58 8.19 0.76
N GLN A 118 -18.79 9.51 0.65
CA GLN A 118 -20.10 10.14 0.80
C GLN A 118 -21.14 9.60 -0.18
N ARG A 119 -20.72 9.13 -1.37
CA ARG A 119 -21.62 8.48 -2.34
C ARG A 119 -21.89 7.01 -2.00
N ILE A 120 -20.90 6.27 -1.52
CA ILE A 120 -21.01 4.82 -1.30
C ILE A 120 -21.71 4.48 0.01
N LEU A 121 -21.40 5.19 1.10
CA LEU A 121 -21.90 4.86 2.44
C LEU A 121 -23.44 4.76 2.50
N PRO A 122 -24.23 5.66 1.87
CA PRO A 122 -25.68 5.53 1.85
C PRO A 122 -26.19 4.23 1.20
N TYR A 123 -25.47 3.70 0.20
CA TYR A 123 -25.85 2.43 -0.43
C TYR A 123 -25.58 1.23 0.47
N VAL A 124 -24.54 1.28 1.31
CA VAL A 124 -24.28 0.24 2.31
C VAL A 124 -25.46 0.12 3.26
N ASP A 125 -25.92 1.24 3.81
CA ASP A 125 -27.09 1.29 4.69
C ASP A 125 -28.38 0.86 3.97
N GLN A 126 -28.51 1.18 2.68
CA GLN A 126 -29.66 0.79 1.87
C GLN A 126 -29.72 -0.73 1.66
N VAL A 127 -28.59 -1.40 1.43
CA VAL A 127 -28.55 -2.86 1.23
C VAL A 127 -28.96 -3.60 2.49
N LEU A 128 -28.60 -3.10 3.68
CA LEU A 128 -29.02 -3.68 4.96
C LEU A 128 -30.54 -3.75 5.12
N MET A 129 -31.31 -2.94 4.39
CA MET A 129 -32.78 -3.03 4.40
C MET A 129 -33.30 -4.37 3.87
N TYR A 130 -32.55 -5.09 3.03
CA TYR A 130 -32.94 -6.42 2.54
C TYR A 130 -32.77 -7.52 3.59
N GLU A 131 -32.02 -7.25 4.67
CA GLU A 131 -31.80 -8.18 5.78
C GLU A 131 -32.90 -8.11 6.86
N ASP A 132 -33.83 -7.15 6.76
CA ASP A 132 -34.94 -7.03 7.69
C ASP A 132 -35.90 -8.24 7.57
N PRO A 133 -36.14 -9.01 8.65
CA PRO A 133 -36.97 -10.21 8.59
C PRO A 133 -38.42 -9.96 8.19
N HIS A 134 -39.00 -8.82 8.59
CA HIS A 134 -40.39 -8.49 8.28
C HIS A 134 -40.54 -8.16 6.78
N ARG A 135 -39.56 -7.47 6.19
CA ARG A 135 -39.52 -7.20 4.75
C ARG A 135 -39.35 -8.48 3.95
N GLN A 136 -38.47 -9.38 4.39
CA GLN A 136 -38.30 -10.69 3.76
C GLN A 136 -39.59 -11.52 3.82
N GLU A 137 -40.28 -11.53 4.96
CA GLU A 137 -41.55 -12.24 5.10
C GLU A 137 -42.65 -11.64 4.20
N ALA A 138 -42.76 -10.30 4.16
CA ALA A 138 -43.71 -9.62 3.28
C ALA A 138 -43.43 -9.91 1.78
N ALA A 139 -42.15 -9.95 1.39
CA ALA A 139 -41.75 -10.34 0.05
C ALA A 139 -42.14 -11.81 -0.23
N ARG A 140 -41.86 -12.75 0.67
CA ARG A 140 -42.24 -14.17 0.53
C ARG A 140 -43.75 -14.38 0.44
N LYS A 141 -44.56 -13.56 1.13
CA LYS A 141 -46.03 -13.59 1.01
C LYS A 141 -46.53 -13.13 -0.36
N THR A 142 -45.76 -12.29 -1.04
CA THR A 142 -46.12 -11.71 -2.35
C THR A 142 -45.63 -12.58 -3.51
N VAL A 143 -44.43 -13.14 -3.37
CA VAL A 143 -43.81 -14.01 -4.38
C VAL A 143 -44.43 -15.41 -4.30
N PRO A 144 -44.94 -16.00 -5.41
CA PRO A 144 -45.52 -17.35 -5.40
C PRO A 144 -44.41 -18.43 -5.43
N VAL A 145 -43.62 -18.53 -4.35
CA VAL A 145 -42.41 -19.38 -4.27
C VAL A 145 -42.67 -20.82 -4.71
N ASP A 146 -43.67 -21.49 -4.12
CA ASP A 146 -43.99 -22.90 -4.42
C ASP A 146 -44.24 -23.13 -5.92
N LYS A 147 -44.93 -22.19 -6.59
CA LYS A 147 -45.23 -22.28 -8.03
C LYS A 147 -43.98 -22.09 -8.88
N LEU A 148 -43.04 -21.26 -8.43
CA LEU A 148 -41.78 -21.02 -9.13
C LEU A 148 -40.83 -22.21 -8.96
N GLU A 149 -40.79 -22.82 -7.79
CA GLU A 149 -40.05 -24.06 -7.53
C GLU A 149 -40.57 -25.22 -8.38
N GLU A 150 -41.90 -25.40 -8.44
CA GLU A 150 -42.51 -26.41 -9.31
C GLU A 150 -42.12 -26.20 -10.78
N LYS A 151 -42.22 -24.96 -11.28
CA LYS A 151 -41.80 -24.61 -12.64
C LYS A 151 -40.32 -24.86 -12.89
N ALA A 152 -39.46 -24.60 -11.90
CA ALA A 152 -38.03 -24.84 -11.99
C ALA A 152 -37.72 -26.33 -12.13
N LEU A 153 -38.36 -27.18 -11.33
CA LEU A 153 -38.23 -28.64 -11.43
C LEU A 153 -38.74 -29.17 -12.76
N ILE A 154 -39.87 -28.65 -13.26
CA ILE A 154 -40.40 -29.02 -14.58
C ILE A 154 -39.42 -28.62 -15.70
N ALA A 155 -38.79 -27.44 -15.61
CA ALA A 155 -37.80 -27.00 -16.59
C ALA A 155 -36.59 -27.93 -16.63
N LEU A 156 -36.04 -28.29 -15.46
CA LEU A 156 -34.91 -29.23 -15.34
C LEU A 156 -35.27 -30.63 -15.87
N ALA A 157 -36.47 -31.13 -15.56
CA ALA A 157 -36.93 -32.42 -16.06
C ALA A 157 -37.10 -32.44 -17.59
N ARG A 158 -37.51 -31.32 -18.20
CA ARG A 158 -37.59 -31.19 -19.67
C ARG A 158 -36.22 -31.23 -20.35
N GLU A 159 -35.18 -30.78 -19.66
CA GLU A 159 -33.78 -30.90 -20.09
C GLU A 159 -33.20 -32.29 -19.85
N GLY A 160 -33.98 -33.22 -19.28
CA GLY A 160 -33.58 -34.59 -18.97
C GLY A 160 -32.88 -34.74 -17.61
N ASN A 161 -32.83 -33.68 -16.81
CA ASN A 161 -32.27 -33.73 -15.46
C ASN A 161 -33.37 -34.06 -14.42
N PHE A 162 -33.55 -35.35 -14.13
CA PHE A 162 -34.56 -35.84 -13.18
C PHE A 162 -34.07 -35.91 -11.72
N LYS A 163 -32.78 -35.69 -11.48
CA LYS A 163 -32.19 -35.68 -10.14
C LYS A 163 -31.23 -34.49 -10.01
N PRO A 164 -31.77 -33.26 -10.12
CA PRO A 164 -30.94 -32.07 -10.09
C PRO A 164 -30.32 -31.88 -8.71
N THR A 165 -29.06 -31.47 -8.70
CA THR A 165 -28.36 -31.01 -7.50
C THR A 165 -29.00 -29.73 -6.96
N LYS A 166 -28.72 -29.36 -5.71
CA LYS A 166 -29.25 -28.14 -5.10
C LYS A 166 -28.89 -26.88 -5.92
N ASN A 167 -27.65 -26.79 -6.40
CA ASN A 167 -27.21 -25.63 -7.20
C ASN A 167 -27.98 -25.52 -8.52
N GLU A 168 -28.29 -26.64 -9.19
CA GLU A 168 -29.09 -26.65 -10.41
C GLU A 168 -30.55 -26.23 -10.13
N GLN A 169 -31.12 -26.68 -9.02
CA GLN A 169 -32.45 -26.27 -8.58
C GLN A 169 -32.49 -24.77 -8.25
N ASP A 170 -31.54 -24.26 -7.46
CA ASP A 170 -31.43 -22.85 -7.10
C ASP A 170 -31.26 -21.98 -8.36
N HIS A 171 -30.45 -22.42 -9.32
CA HIS A 171 -30.26 -21.73 -10.59
C HIS A 171 -31.55 -21.70 -11.43
N ALA A 172 -32.22 -22.85 -11.59
CA ALA A 172 -33.48 -22.92 -12.32
C ALA A 172 -34.58 -22.09 -11.64
N PHE A 173 -34.62 -22.07 -10.31
CA PHE A 173 -35.51 -21.22 -9.53
C PHE A 173 -35.25 -19.73 -9.79
N LEU A 174 -33.98 -19.31 -9.77
CA LEU A 174 -33.61 -17.92 -10.08
C LEU A 174 -34.08 -17.49 -11.48
N LEU A 175 -33.99 -18.38 -12.48
CA LEU A 175 -34.53 -18.12 -13.82
C LEU A 175 -36.06 -17.94 -13.78
N GLN A 176 -36.80 -18.82 -13.10
CA GLN A 176 -38.25 -18.68 -12.96
C GLN A 176 -38.64 -17.41 -12.21
N LEU A 177 -37.87 -17.02 -11.18
CA LEU A 177 -38.06 -15.78 -10.45
C LEU A 177 -37.87 -14.56 -11.34
N LEU A 178 -36.86 -14.55 -12.22
CA LEU A 178 -36.65 -13.48 -13.20
C LEU A 178 -37.82 -13.37 -14.20
N PHE A 179 -38.32 -14.50 -14.71
CA PHE A 179 -39.50 -14.48 -15.59
C PHE A 179 -40.74 -13.94 -14.88
N TRP A 180 -40.99 -14.39 -13.65
CA TRP A 180 -42.09 -13.88 -12.83
C TRP A 180 -41.96 -12.39 -12.55
N PHE A 181 -40.75 -11.92 -12.20
CA PHE A 181 -40.49 -10.51 -11.93
C PHE A 181 -40.81 -9.65 -13.15
N LYS A 182 -40.37 -10.07 -14.34
CA LYS A 182 -40.60 -9.31 -15.58
C LYS A 182 -42.08 -9.23 -15.98
N GLN A 183 -42.90 -10.20 -15.56
CA GLN A 183 -44.34 -10.21 -15.80
C GLN A 183 -45.13 -9.48 -14.71
N SER A 184 -44.62 -9.47 -13.49
CA SER A 184 -45.31 -8.88 -12.33
C SER A 184 -45.05 -7.38 -12.19
N PHE A 185 -43.86 -6.93 -12.60
CA PHE A 185 -43.49 -5.51 -12.59
C PHE A 185 -43.58 -4.92 -13.99
N ARG A 186 -44.11 -3.69 -14.06
CA ARG A 186 -44.22 -2.93 -15.31
C ARG A 186 -43.24 -1.78 -15.34
N TRP A 187 -42.69 -1.52 -16.52
CA TRP A 187 -41.97 -0.29 -16.78
C TRP A 187 -42.94 0.89 -16.78
N VAL A 188 -42.56 2.02 -16.18
CA VAL A 188 -43.36 3.25 -16.16
C VAL A 188 -42.52 4.38 -16.77
N ASN A 189 -42.90 4.82 -17.96
CA ASN A 189 -42.31 6.01 -18.61
C ASN A 189 -43.07 7.29 -18.23
N ALA A 190 -44.39 7.19 -18.22
CA ALA A 190 -45.31 8.17 -17.66
C ALA A 190 -46.44 7.40 -16.97
N PRO A 191 -46.82 7.74 -15.73
CA PRO A 191 -47.95 7.09 -15.07
C PRO A 191 -49.26 7.46 -15.79
N PRO A 192 -50.21 6.53 -15.95
CA PRO A 192 -51.53 6.86 -16.47
C PRO A 192 -52.26 7.79 -15.49
N CYS A 193 -53.19 8.62 -16.00
CA CYS A 193 -53.99 9.49 -15.15
C CYS A 193 -54.87 8.67 -14.19
N ASP A 194 -54.86 8.98 -12.90
CA ASP A 194 -55.63 8.25 -11.88
C ASP A 194 -57.16 8.31 -12.11
N SER A 195 -57.65 9.36 -12.77
CA SER A 195 -59.10 9.55 -13.00
C SER A 195 -59.59 8.97 -14.32
N CYS A 196 -58.83 9.11 -15.41
CA CYS A 196 -59.27 8.74 -16.76
C CYS A 196 -58.40 7.67 -17.44
N ASN A 197 -57.31 7.25 -16.81
CA ASN A 197 -56.36 6.25 -17.30
C ASN A 197 -55.72 6.56 -18.68
N ASN A 198 -55.81 7.82 -19.12
CA ASN A 198 -55.16 8.31 -20.33
C ASN A 198 -53.68 8.61 -20.10
N GLU A 199 -52.96 8.78 -21.20
CA GLU A 199 -51.55 9.20 -21.20
C GLU A 199 -51.38 10.58 -20.55
N THR A 200 -50.25 10.74 -19.87
CA THR A 200 -49.89 11.96 -19.17
C THR A 200 -48.56 12.50 -19.68
N ILE A 201 -48.35 13.80 -19.47
CA ILE A 201 -47.13 14.51 -19.84
C ILE A 201 -46.44 15.01 -18.59
N ASN A 202 -45.12 14.81 -18.52
CA ASN A 202 -44.29 15.28 -17.44
C ASN A 202 -44.33 16.82 -17.34
N GLN A 203 -44.55 17.32 -16.13
CA GLN A 203 -44.60 18.75 -15.78
C GLN A 203 -43.40 19.20 -14.95
N GLY A 204 -42.41 18.33 -14.72
CA GLY A 204 -41.25 18.59 -13.88
C GLY A 204 -41.34 17.92 -12.51
N MET A 205 -40.64 18.50 -11.54
CA MET A 205 -40.49 17.93 -10.19
C MET A 205 -41.46 18.54 -9.20
N GLY A 206 -41.95 17.72 -8.26
CA GLY A 206 -42.78 18.12 -7.13
C GLY A 206 -42.09 17.88 -5.79
N VAL A 207 -42.75 18.33 -4.72
CA VAL A 207 -42.34 18.06 -3.34
C VAL A 207 -42.99 16.76 -2.87
N ALA A 208 -42.20 15.88 -2.27
CA ALA A 208 -42.73 14.64 -1.70
C ALA A 208 -43.72 14.93 -0.58
N ASN A 209 -44.88 14.29 -0.62
CA ASN A 209 -45.85 14.35 0.47
C ASN A 209 -45.39 13.50 1.68
N PRO A 210 -46.05 13.61 2.84
CA PRO A 210 -45.64 12.86 4.04
C PRO A 210 -45.62 11.33 3.85
N SER A 211 -46.55 10.79 3.08
CA SER A 211 -46.64 9.34 2.81
C SER A 211 -45.52 8.88 1.88
N GLU A 212 -45.22 9.63 0.83
CA GLU A 212 -44.10 9.38 -0.09
C GLU A 212 -42.75 9.44 0.65
N SER A 213 -42.62 10.42 1.55
CA SER A 213 -41.43 10.59 2.38
C SER A 213 -41.26 9.43 3.36
N LEU A 214 -42.35 8.91 3.93
CA LEU A 214 -42.34 7.71 4.76
C LEU A 214 -41.79 6.49 4.01
N TYR A 215 -42.12 6.36 2.73
CA TYR A 215 -41.60 5.31 1.85
C TYR A 215 -40.30 5.69 1.12
N ARG A 216 -39.59 6.72 1.61
CA ARG A 216 -38.26 7.16 1.15
C ARG A 216 -38.21 7.64 -0.30
N ALA A 217 -39.31 8.18 -0.83
CA ALA A 217 -39.29 8.87 -2.12
C ALA A 217 -38.48 10.17 -2.01
N SER A 218 -37.29 10.21 -2.62
CA SER A 218 -36.42 11.39 -2.63
C SER A 218 -36.74 12.37 -3.75
N ARG A 219 -37.39 11.90 -4.81
CA ARG A 219 -37.74 12.64 -6.03
C ARG A 219 -39.15 12.27 -6.44
N VAL A 220 -39.97 13.27 -6.74
CA VAL A 220 -41.35 13.09 -7.21
C VAL A 220 -41.53 13.83 -8.53
N GLU A 221 -41.93 13.10 -9.56
CA GLU A 221 -42.21 13.66 -10.89
C GLU A 221 -43.70 13.95 -11.01
N LEU A 222 -44.06 15.16 -11.46
CA LEU A 222 -45.43 15.58 -11.64
C LEU A 222 -45.85 15.35 -13.08
N TYR A 223 -47.10 14.90 -13.26
CA TYR A 223 -47.66 14.61 -14.57
C TYR A 223 -49.05 15.24 -14.69
N ARG A 224 -49.35 15.83 -15.86
CA ARG A 224 -50.71 16.30 -16.20
C ARG A 224 -51.30 15.40 -17.28
N TYR A 225 -52.60 15.20 -17.25
CA TYR A 225 -53.33 14.71 -18.43
C TYR A 225 -53.63 15.86 -19.39
N HIS A 226 -53.87 15.52 -20.65
CA HIS A 226 -54.27 16.47 -21.69
C HIS A 226 -55.66 17.05 -21.47
#